data_AF-A0A0H5C7G9-F1
#
_entry.id   AF-A0A0H5C7G9-F1
#
_cell.length_a   1.000
_cell.length_b   1.000
_cell.length_c   1.000
_cell.angle_alpha   90.00
_cell.angle_beta   90.00
_cell.angle_gamma   90.00
#
_symmetry.space_group_name_H-M   'P 1'
#
loop_
_entity.id
_entity.type
_entity.pdbx_description
1 polymer ?
#
loop_
_entity_poly.entity_id
_entity_poly.type
_entity_poly.pdbx_seq_one_letter_code
_entity_poly.pdbx_strand_id
1 'polypeptide(L)'
;MFKKKEDAKTVQNLLPDVEFAPVLSFRSMKKILNFYKNLHVEVRAKKAAGFPVSFTDYWGRALSRRVFPKSARAPNTTLSGVIDLPSFKRYQQPYPVIISNLREPGIETTSVNSSIFEFTPYEFGSWDSQMFVKMKYLGSSMYDGRPLIHINNRSVCYVGFDNAGFITGTSSSLFNNVLIYIWNLAASSTRDNFRAIKAVLNTFGLTSTQDTVDPKKHPDYALYSPNPFFRYGDAKLSPVYNSKHLFMVDGGEDGQNIPYQPFLQPDRQVDVILSVDSTSDTEGWPNGTIVENTYLRYNDSGHTTTTITVNGMIKNINLFPEIPTPSEFVALGLNKRPVFFGCHLEKYRQRYDSLPKSRYVNSFLPPIVGLFSNSEYSYSSNTSTFRVSYDDAEMSKMIQNAYNIATYANSTIDRDYPRCIGCILIKREFDRKERSLSLLNNMTLPEFCYNCYSKYCYN
;
A
#
# COMPACT_ATOMS: atom_id res chain seq x y z
N MET A 1 -19.13 -22.70 5.67
CA MET A 1 -20.16 -22.87 6.71
C MET A 1 -19.56 -22.54 8.08
N PHE A 2 -19.43 -21.26 8.41
CA PHE A 2 -19.04 -20.82 9.75
C PHE A 2 -19.76 -19.49 10.05
N LYS A 3 -21.04 -19.61 10.42
CA LYS A 3 -21.69 -18.65 11.31
C LYS A 3 -21.46 -19.18 12.72
N LYS A 4 -20.65 -18.51 13.52
CA LYS A 4 -20.74 -18.62 14.97
C LYS A 4 -21.23 -17.27 15.48
N LYS A 5 -22.43 -17.30 16.07
CA LYS A 5 -22.97 -16.23 16.91
C LYS A 5 -21.96 -15.98 18.02
N GLU A 6 -21.48 -14.75 18.14
CA GLU A 6 -21.01 -14.23 19.41
C GLU A 6 -22.13 -13.41 20.03
N ASP A 7 -22.43 -13.75 21.28
CA ASP A 7 -23.54 -13.26 22.04
C ASP A 7 -23.37 -11.79 22.39
N ALA A 8 -24.44 -11.03 22.15
CA ALA A 8 -24.60 -9.66 22.59
C ALA A 8 -24.73 -9.61 24.12
N LYS A 9 -23.61 -9.57 24.83
CA LYS A 9 -23.53 -9.06 26.20
C LYS A 9 -22.12 -8.56 26.49
N THR A 10 -22.07 -7.32 26.98
CA THR A 10 -20.90 -6.57 27.49
C THR A 10 -20.15 -5.68 26.47
N VAL A 11 -20.87 -4.78 25.79
CA VAL A 11 -20.28 -3.67 24.98
C VAL A 11 -20.00 -2.42 25.83
N GLN A 12 -19.91 -2.54 27.15
CA GLN A 12 -19.80 -1.37 28.03
C GLN A 12 -18.40 -1.09 28.60
N ASN A 13 -17.38 -1.88 28.19
CA ASN A 13 -16.00 -1.75 28.69
C ASN A 13 -14.93 -1.55 27.59
N LEU A 14 -15.31 -1.08 26.39
CA LEU A 14 -14.35 -0.96 25.27
C LEU A 14 -13.81 0.46 24.99
N LEU A 15 -14.24 1.49 25.73
CA LEU A 15 -13.71 2.86 25.57
C LEU A 15 -13.87 3.69 26.87
N PRO A 16 -12.83 3.84 27.72
CA PRO A 16 -12.73 5.04 28.54
C PRO A 16 -12.27 6.20 27.63
N ASP A 17 -12.92 7.35 27.76
CA ASP A 17 -12.44 8.65 27.30
C ASP A 17 -12.47 8.96 25.79
N VAL A 18 -13.66 8.83 25.16
CA VAL A 18 -14.00 9.77 24.08
C VAL A 18 -14.69 10.98 24.72
N GLU A 19 -13.88 11.93 25.21
CA GLU A 19 -14.39 13.26 25.55
C GLU A 19 -14.93 13.90 24.27
N PHE A 20 -16.26 14.09 24.20
CA PHE A 20 -16.85 15.00 23.23
C PHE A 20 -16.30 16.40 23.52
N ALA A 21 -15.63 16.98 22.52
CA ALA A 21 -15.00 18.28 22.62
C ALA A 21 -15.92 19.35 23.23
N PRO A 22 -15.38 20.29 24.04
CA PRO A 22 -16.15 21.35 24.69
C PRO A 22 -16.85 22.23 23.64
N VAL A 23 -17.94 22.89 24.06
CA VAL A 23 -18.77 23.81 23.26
C VAL A 23 -17.89 24.62 22.29
N LEU A 24 -17.99 24.28 21.01
CA LEU A 24 -17.19 24.88 19.94
C LEU A 24 -17.40 26.40 19.92
N SER A 25 -16.35 27.16 20.22
CA SER A 25 -16.40 28.62 20.12
C SER A 25 -16.83 29.06 18.70
N PHE A 26 -17.50 30.20 18.58
CA PHE A 26 -17.91 30.75 17.28
C PHE A 26 -16.72 30.91 16.31
N ARG A 27 -15.53 31.25 16.83
CA ARG A 27 -14.29 31.33 16.04
C ARG A 27 -13.86 29.95 15.52
N SER A 28 -13.97 28.91 16.35
CA SER A 28 -13.69 27.52 15.96
C SER A 28 -14.69 27.05 14.90
N MET A 29 -15.98 27.36 15.07
CA MET A 29 -17.03 27.03 14.11
C MET A 29 -16.81 27.71 12.75
N LYS A 30 -16.46 29.00 12.74
CA LYS A 30 -16.11 29.71 11.49
C LYS A 30 -14.90 29.09 10.78
N LYS A 31 -13.86 28.68 11.52
CA LYS A 31 -12.69 27.99 10.96
C LYS A 31 -13.07 26.65 10.32
N ILE A 32 -13.90 25.86 11.00
CA ILE A 32 -14.40 24.57 10.51
C ILE A 32 -15.25 24.76 9.25
N LEU A 33 -16.20 25.69 9.27
CA LEU A 33 -17.05 26.00 8.10
C LEU A 33 -16.21 26.45 6.91
N ASN A 34 -15.24 27.34 7.12
CA ASN A 34 -14.33 27.77 6.07
C ASN A 34 -13.49 26.62 5.52
N PHE A 35 -13.04 25.69 6.37
CA PHE A 35 -12.30 24.51 5.94
C PHE A 35 -13.13 23.66 4.99
N TYR A 36 -14.33 23.25 5.38
CA TYR A 36 -15.21 22.42 4.55
C TYR A 36 -15.72 23.14 3.29
N LYS A 37 -16.04 24.44 3.39
CA LYS A 37 -16.38 25.27 2.23
C LYS A 37 -15.27 25.25 1.19
N ASN A 38 -14.02 25.46 1.63
CA ASN A 38 -12.88 25.48 0.71
C ASN A 38 -12.63 24.10 0.08
N LEU A 39 -12.75 23.01 0.85
CA LEU A 39 -12.68 21.65 0.30
C LEU A 39 -13.75 21.43 -0.78
N HIS A 40 -14.99 21.84 -0.51
CA HIS A 40 -16.08 21.68 -1.46
C HIS A 40 -15.86 22.49 -2.75
N VAL A 41 -15.34 23.71 -2.65
CA VAL A 41 -14.98 24.52 -3.84
C VAL A 41 -13.91 23.82 -4.68
N GLU A 42 -12.86 23.29 -4.05
CA GLU A 42 -11.79 22.58 -4.75
C GLU A 42 -12.29 21.30 -5.43
N VAL A 43 -13.07 20.47 -4.73
CA VAL A 43 -13.60 19.21 -5.27
C VAL A 43 -14.63 19.46 -6.38
N ARG A 44 -15.47 20.51 -6.25
CA ARG A 44 -16.47 20.85 -7.27
C ARG A 44 -15.83 21.22 -8.61
N ALA A 45 -14.60 21.70 -8.65
CA ALA A 45 -13.90 21.98 -9.90
C ALA A 45 -13.68 20.72 -10.76
N LYS A 46 -13.37 19.57 -10.13
CA LYS A 46 -13.28 18.26 -10.81
C LYS A 46 -14.63 17.87 -11.43
N LYS A 47 -15.73 18.05 -10.68
CA LYS A 47 -17.10 17.82 -11.17
C LYS A 47 -17.47 18.74 -12.34
N ALA A 48 -17.11 20.03 -12.25
CA ALA A 48 -17.33 20.99 -13.32
C ALA A 48 -16.53 20.67 -14.59
N ALA A 49 -15.37 20.00 -14.46
CA ALA A 49 -14.58 19.49 -15.57
C ALA A 49 -15.12 18.17 -16.17
N GLY A 50 -16.26 17.66 -15.69
CA GLY A 50 -16.92 16.46 -16.23
C GLY A 50 -16.50 15.14 -15.59
N PHE A 51 -15.60 15.17 -14.59
CA PHE A 51 -15.17 13.98 -13.86
C PHE A 51 -16.05 13.71 -12.64
N PRO A 52 -16.35 12.45 -12.31
CA PRO A 52 -17.12 12.17 -11.11
C PRO A 52 -16.29 12.45 -9.85
N VAL A 53 -16.99 12.66 -8.74
CA VAL A 53 -16.40 12.92 -7.43
C VAL A 53 -16.92 11.91 -6.41
N SER A 54 -16.05 11.45 -5.52
CA SER A 54 -16.39 10.55 -4.41
C SER A 54 -15.91 11.11 -3.07
N PHE A 55 -16.12 10.38 -1.98
CA PHE A 55 -15.62 10.81 -0.66
C PHE A 55 -14.09 10.90 -0.64
N THR A 56 -13.41 10.04 -1.40
CA THR A 56 -11.96 10.05 -1.58
C THR A 56 -11.45 11.39 -2.08
N ASP A 57 -12.19 12.11 -2.93
CA ASP A 57 -11.80 13.46 -3.37
C ASP A 57 -11.71 14.42 -2.18
N TYR A 58 -12.73 14.44 -1.31
CA TYR A 58 -12.72 15.30 -0.13
C TYR A 58 -11.63 14.89 0.86
N TRP A 59 -11.47 13.58 1.08
CA TRP A 59 -10.43 13.03 1.93
C TRP A 59 -9.02 13.39 1.46
N GLY A 60 -8.72 13.17 0.18
CA GLY A 60 -7.44 13.50 -0.42
C GLY A 60 -7.10 14.99 -0.30
N ARG A 61 -8.10 15.87 -0.47
CA ARG A 61 -7.93 17.32 -0.26
C ARG A 61 -7.72 17.67 1.23
N ALA A 62 -8.42 17.01 2.15
CA ALA A 62 -8.22 17.19 3.58
C ALA A 62 -6.80 16.76 4.01
N LEU A 63 -6.35 15.59 3.56
CA LEU A 63 -4.98 15.09 3.78
C LEU A 63 -3.93 16.02 3.20
N SER A 64 -4.10 16.46 1.94
CA SER A 64 -3.18 17.42 1.31
C SER A 64 -2.99 18.68 2.17
N ARG A 65 -4.08 19.22 2.72
CA ARG A 65 -4.03 20.43 3.54
C ARG A 65 -3.32 20.23 4.88
N ARG A 66 -3.29 19.01 5.41
CA ARG A 66 -2.71 18.68 6.72
C ARG A 66 -1.28 18.16 6.61
N VAL A 67 -1.03 17.22 5.71
CA VAL A 67 0.23 16.46 5.60
C VAL A 67 1.20 17.13 4.64
N PHE A 68 0.74 17.65 3.49
CA PHE A 68 1.67 18.13 2.48
C PHE A 68 2.35 19.44 2.90
N PRO A 69 3.59 19.68 2.45
CA PRO A 69 4.23 20.98 2.61
C PRO A 69 3.37 22.06 1.95
N LYS A 70 3.41 23.29 2.48
CA LYS A 70 2.53 24.40 2.03
C LYS A 70 2.55 24.60 0.52
N SER A 71 3.70 24.43 -0.13
CA SER A 71 3.90 24.55 -1.57
C SER A 71 3.17 23.49 -2.41
N ALA A 72 2.87 22.32 -1.85
CA ALA A 72 2.24 21.19 -2.52
C ALA A 72 0.75 21.03 -2.17
N ARG A 73 0.17 21.94 -1.37
CA ARG A 73 -1.24 21.85 -0.97
C ARG A 73 -2.20 22.25 -2.07
N ALA A 74 -1.73 22.84 -3.17
CA ALA A 74 -2.58 23.34 -4.23
C ALA A 74 -3.26 22.19 -5.01
N PRO A 75 -4.51 22.36 -5.47
CA PRO A 75 -5.25 21.33 -6.23
C PRO A 75 -4.61 20.93 -7.57
N ASN A 76 -3.65 21.69 -8.10
CA ASN A 76 -2.95 21.37 -9.33
C ASN A 76 -1.65 20.59 -9.12
N THR A 77 -1.32 20.21 -7.88
CA THR A 77 -0.15 19.37 -7.58
C THR A 77 -0.43 17.95 -8.06
N THR A 78 0.38 17.45 -8.99
CA THR A 78 0.22 16.11 -9.60
C THR A 78 1.38 15.19 -9.23
N LEU A 79 1.13 13.87 -9.25
CA LEU A 79 2.21 12.88 -9.10
C LEU A 79 3.13 12.88 -10.31
N SER A 80 2.59 13.00 -11.53
CA SER A 80 3.40 13.09 -12.75
C SER A 80 4.28 14.34 -12.80
N GLY A 81 3.95 15.40 -12.07
CA GLY A 81 4.76 16.61 -11.97
C GLY A 81 6.07 16.43 -11.21
N VAL A 82 6.21 15.35 -10.44
CA VAL A 82 7.45 15.03 -9.69
C VAL A 82 8.65 14.91 -10.62
N ILE A 83 8.45 14.41 -11.85
CA ILE A 83 9.52 14.22 -12.84
C ILE A 83 10.18 15.54 -13.24
N ASP A 84 9.50 16.67 -13.03
CA ASP A 84 10.01 17.99 -13.39
C ASP A 84 10.86 18.64 -12.30
N LEU A 85 10.84 18.08 -11.08
CA LEU A 85 11.63 18.58 -9.96
C LEU A 85 13.14 18.44 -10.24
N PRO A 86 13.96 19.48 -10.00
CA PRO A 86 15.41 19.41 -10.18
C PRO A 86 16.06 18.28 -9.37
N SER A 87 15.58 18.02 -8.16
CA SER A 87 16.04 16.94 -7.29
C SER A 87 15.73 15.56 -7.86
N PHE A 88 14.57 15.38 -8.49
CA PHE A 88 14.21 14.12 -9.16
C PHE A 88 15.06 13.89 -10.41
N LYS A 89 15.24 14.91 -11.25
CA LYS A 89 16.11 14.87 -12.44
C LYS A 89 17.59 14.59 -12.10
N ARG A 90 18.01 14.90 -10.87
CA ARG A 90 19.37 14.63 -10.34
C ARG A 90 19.45 13.36 -9.51
N TYR A 91 18.42 12.52 -9.48
CA TYR A 91 18.39 11.26 -8.72
C TYR A 91 18.63 11.44 -7.21
N GLN A 92 18.23 12.58 -6.65
CA GLN A 92 18.38 12.91 -5.22
C GLN A 92 17.16 12.47 -4.39
N GLN A 93 16.21 11.79 -5.02
CA GLN A 93 14.96 11.34 -4.40
C GLN A 93 14.74 9.87 -4.75
N PRO A 94 14.25 9.05 -3.81
CA PRO A 94 13.75 7.72 -4.14
C PRO A 94 12.63 7.79 -5.18
N TYR A 95 12.51 6.74 -5.99
CA TYR A 95 11.40 6.60 -6.94
C TYR A 95 10.11 6.24 -6.18
N PRO A 96 9.09 7.11 -6.12
CA PRO A 96 7.90 6.85 -5.33
C PRO A 96 6.98 5.86 -6.05
N VAL A 97 6.52 4.86 -5.31
CA VAL A 97 5.52 3.90 -5.77
C VAL A 97 4.43 3.85 -4.70
N ILE A 98 3.21 4.20 -5.09
CA ILE A 98 2.03 4.19 -4.23
C ILE A 98 1.10 3.10 -4.76
N ILE A 99 0.45 2.33 -3.90
CA ILE A 99 -0.46 1.26 -4.33
C ILE A 99 -1.91 1.51 -3.94
N SER A 100 -2.81 0.82 -4.62
CA SER A 100 -4.23 0.74 -4.30
C SER A 100 -4.78 -0.57 -4.85
N ASN A 101 -5.84 -1.08 -4.23
CA ASN A 101 -6.49 -2.28 -4.71
C ASN A 101 -7.68 -1.92 -5.60
N LEU A 102 -7.86 -2.68 -6.68
CA LEU A 102 -9.11 -2.67 -7.43
C LEU A 102 -10.14 -3.50 -6.68
N ARG A 103 -11.32 -2.93 -6.47
CA ARG A 103 -12.44 -3.61 -5.82
C ARG A 103 -13.75 -3.27 -6.52
N GLU A 104 -14.16 -4.15 -7.44
CA GLU A 104 -15.45 -4.03 -8.10
C GLU A 104 -16.60 -4.15 -7.07
N PRO A 105 -17.64 -3.31 -7.16
CA PRO A 105 -18.74 -3.33 -6.21
C PRO A 105 -19.40 -4.71 -6.08
N GLY A 106 -19.53 -5.20 -4.85
CA GLY A 106 -20.14 -6.49 -4.54
C GLY A 106 -19.22 -7.71 -4.75
N ILE A 107 -17.96 -7.49 -5.14
CA ILE A 107 -16.96 -8.55 -5.25
C ILE A 107 -16.02 -8.46 -4.04
N GLU A 108 -15.86 -9.58 -3.33
CA GLU A 108 -14.86 -9.73 -2.29
C GLU A 108 -13.59 -10.37 -2.86
N THR A 109 -12.44 -9.82 -2.49
CA THR A 109 -11.12 -10.33 -2.84
C THR A 109 -10.31 -10.58 -1.57
N THR A 110 -9.41 -11.56 -1.63
CA THR A 110 -8.45 -11.89 -0.60
C THR A 110 -7.06 -11.41 -1.00
N SER A 111 -6.08 -11.54 -0.11
CA SER A 111 -4.65 -11.30 -0.40
C SER A 111 -4.13 -12.08 -1.60
N VAL A 112 -4.74 -13.24 -1.91
CA VAL A 112 -4.30 -14.13 -2.99
C VAL A 112 -4.81 -13.66 -4.35
N ASN A 113 -6.02 -13.13 -4.45
CA ASN A 113 -6.66 -12.84 -5.75
C ASN A 113 -6.98 -11.35 -5.97
N SER A 114 -6.57 -10.46 -5.05
CA SER A 114 -6.67 -9.02 -5.23
C SER A 114 -5.84 -8.56 -6.44
N SER A 115 -6.34 -7.54 -7.13
CA SER A 115 -5.61 -6.85 -8.21
C SER A 115 -5.00 -5.58 -7.65
N ILE A 116 -3.67 -5.56 -7.54
CA ILE A 116 -2.93 -4.42 -7.00
C ILE A 116 -2.57 -3.50 -8.17
N PHE A 117 -2.89 -2.22 -8.03
CA PHE A 117 -2.48 -1.17 -8.95
C PHE A 117 -1.44 -0.28 -8.29
N GLU A 118 -0.46 0.15 -9.06
CA GLU A 118 0.53 1.12 -8.64
C GLU A 118 0.39 2.45 -9.36
N PHE A 119 0.70 3.51 -8.62
CA PHE A 119 0.88 4.87 -9.11
C PHE A 119 2.35 5.23 -8.97
N THR A 120 2.96 5.60 -10.09
CA THR A 120 4.31 6.14 -10.14
C THR A 120 4.32 7.48 -10.87
N PRO A 121 5.40 8.27 -10.82
CA PRO A 121 5.49 9.52 -11.58
C PRO A 121 5.33 9.34 -13.10
N TYR A 122 5.60 8.15 -13.63
CA TYR A 122 5.53 7.87 -15.06
C TYR A 122 4.25 7.14 -15.48
N GLU A 123 3.78 6.20 -14.68
CA GLU A 123 2.73 5.28 -15.07
C GLU A 123 1.78 4.87 -13.93
N PHE A 124 0.56 4.56 -14.32
CA PHE A 124 -0.48 3.93 -13.50
C PHE A 124 -0.82 2.59 -14.13
N GLY A 125 -0.90 1.53 -13.33
CA GLY A 125 -1.21 0.20 -13.87
C GLY A 125 -1.08 -0.91 -12.87
N SER A 126 -1.18 -2.14 -13.34
CA SER A 126 -1.12 -3.34 -12.51
C SER A 126 -0.20 -4.38 -13.13
N TRP A 127 0.68 -4.94 -12.30
CA TRP A 127 1.53 -6.07 -12.68
C TRP A 127 0.73 -7.37 -12.81
N ASP A 128 -0.35 -7.53 -12.06
CA ASP A 128 -1.21 -8.73 -12.11
C ASP A 128 -1.91 -8.88 -13.47
N SER A 129 -2.22 -7.77 -14.13
CA SER A 129 -2.88 -7.74 -15.44
C SER A 129 -2.00 -7.19 -16.58
N GLN A 130 -0.72 -6.88 -16.28
CA GLN A 130 0.28 -6.37 -17.22
C GLN A 130 -0.20 -5.20 -18.09
N MET A 131 -0.92 -4.26 -17.49
CA MET A 131 -1.46 -3.08 -18.18
C MET A 131 -1.05 -1.79 -17.48
N PHE A 132 -0.51 -0.84 -18.25
CA PHE A 132 -0.03 0.44 -17.76
C PHE A 132 -0.42 1.57 -18.71
N VAL A 133 -0.70 2.74 -18.14
CA VAL A 133 -0.97 3.99 -18.85
C VAL A 133 -0.08 5.09 -18.29
N LYS A 134 0.31 6.06 -19.12
CA LYS A 134 1.08 7.22 -18.66
C LYS A 134 0.30 8.01 -17.60
N MET A 135 0.88 8.20 -16.42
CA MET A 135 0.25 8.86 -15.27
C MET A 135 -0.32 10.23 -15.63
N LYS A 136 0.46 11.02 -16.39
CA LYS A 136 0.08 12.35 -16.88
C LYS A 136 -1.27 12.39 -17.60
N TYR A 137 -1.67 11.28 -18.24
CA TYR A 137 -2.88 11.19 -19.07
C TYR A 137 -4.00 10.32 -18.45
N LEU A 138 -3.89 9.98 -17.16
CA LEU A 138 -4.77 9.03 -16.46
C LEU A 138 -6.27 9.30 -16.64
N GLY A 139 -6.69 10.57 -16.72
CA GLY A 139 -8.10 10.95 -16.91
C GLY A 139 -8.61 10.90 -18.35
N SER A 140 -7.82 10.37 -19.30
CA SER A 140 -8.18 10.37 -20.72
C SER A 140 -9.12 9.23 -21.08
N SER A 141 -10.11 9.50 -21.95
CA SER A 141 -10.98 8.45 -22.48
C SER A 141 -10.21 7.59 -23.48
N MET A 142 -10.05 6.31 -23.16
CA MET A 142 -9.32 5.34 -23.95
C MET A 142 -10.27 4.22 -24.43
N TYR A 143 -9.94 3.60 -25.56
CA TYR A 143 -10.56 2.39 -26.06
C TYR A 143 -9.49 1.55 -26.75
N ASP A 144 -9.30 0.32 -26.30
CA ASP A 144 -8.32 -0.62 -26.88
C ASP A 144 -6.92 0.03 -27.03
N GLY A 145 -6.47 0.68 -25.94
CA GLY A 145 -5.17 1.34 -25.87
C GLY A 145 -5.04 2.65 -26.66
N ARG A 146 -6.11 3.15 -27.29
CA ARG A 146 -6.10 4.39 -28.09
C ARG A 146 -6.97 5.49 -27.48
N PRO A 147 -6.54 6.77 -27.53
CA PRO A 147 -7.38 7.89 -27.13
C PRO A 147 -8.66 7.95 -27.98
N LEU A 148 -9.81 8.22 -27.38
CA LEU A 148 -11.07 8.33 -28.10
C LEU A 148 -11.26 9.70 -28.78
N ILE A 149 -10.73 10.75 -28.18
CA ILE A 149 -10.95 12.13 -28.63
C ILE A 149 -9.84 12.55 -29.60
N HIS A 150 -10.23 12.98 -30.80
CA HIS A 150 -9.33 13.49 -31.83
C HIS A 150 -9.85 14.81 -32.40
N ILE A 151 -8.94 15.77 -32.58
CA ILE A 151 -9.20 17.04 -33.27
C ILE A 151 -8.13 17.20 -34.36
N ASN A 152 -8.54 17.38 -35.63
CA ASN A 152 -7.63 17.52 -36.77
C ASN A 152 -6.58 16.40 -36.84
N ASN A 153 -7.00 15.14 -36.70
CA ASN A 153 -6.13 13.94 -36.66
C ASN A 153 -5.07 13.93 -35.54
N ARG A 154 -5.23 14.74 -34.49
CA ARG A 154 -4.39 14.71 -33.30
C ARG A 154 -5.19 14.25 -32.09
N SER A 155 -4.63 13.33 -31.32
CA SER A 155 -5.26 12.86 -30.08
C SER A 155 -5.30 13.98 -29.03
N VAL A 156 -6.42 14.08 -28.32
CA VAL A 156 -6.62 15.01 -27.22
C VAL A 156 -6.71 14.22 -25.92
N CYS A 157 -5.80 14.50 -24.99
CA CYS A 157 -5.71 13.82 -23.70
C CYS A 157 -5.91 14.80 -22.56
N TYR A 158 -6.54 14.33 -21.47
CA TYR A 158 -6.69 15.10 -20.25
C TYR A 158 -5.43 15.01 -19.39
N VAL A 159 -5.10 16.09 -18.69
CA VAL A 159 -3.97 16.17 -17.74
C VAL A 159 -4.44 16.68 -16.40
N GLY A 160 -3.70 16.37 -15.33
CA GLY A 160 -4.01 16.86 -13.97
C GLY A 160 -5.05 16.03 -13.21
N PHE A 161 -5.54 14.94 -13.81
CA PHE A 161 -6.39 13.97 -13.10
C PHE A 161 -5.61 13.25 -11.99
N ASP A 162 -4.31 13.07 -12.18
CA ASP A 162 -3.35 12.47 -11.25
C ASP A 162 -2.96 13.43 -10.11
N ASN A 163 -3.96 14.13 -9.55
CA ASN A 163 -3.78 14.98 -8.38
C ASN A 163 -3.13 14.17 -7.24
N ALA A 164 -2.00 14.64 -6.72
CA ALA A 164 -1.24 13.93 -5.70
C ALA A 164 -2.09 13.68 -4.44
N GLY A 165 -2.93 14.65 -4.06
CA GLY A 165 -3.87 14.50 -2.96
C GLY A 165 -4.92 13.42 -3.19
N PHE A 166 -5.47 13.32 -4.40
CA PHE A 166 -6.45 12.29 -4.75
C PHE A 166 -5.82 10.89 -4.77
N ILE A 167 -4.59 10.75 -5.27
CA ILE A 167 -3.84 9.48 -5.23
C ILE A 167 -3.53 9.09 -3.78
N THR A 168 -3.04 10.02 -2.95
CA THR A 168 -2.86 9.78 -1.51
C THR A 168 -4.16 9.38 -0.83
N GLY A 169 -5.26 10.08 -1.15
CA GLY A 169 -6.58 9.75 -0.65
C GLY A 169 -7.03 8.35 -1.09
N THR A 170 -6.77 7.96 -2.33
CA THR A 170 -7.10 6.63 -2.89
C THR A 170 -6.37 5.53 -2.13
N SER A 171 -5.06 5.67 -1.97
CA SER A 171 -4.22 4.70 -1.26
C SER A 171 -4.53 4.58 0.24
N SER A 172 -5.30 5.53 0.80
CA SER A 172 -5.70 5.58 2.22
C SER A 172 -7.23 5.59 2.39
N SER A 173 -7.96 5.14 1.38
CA SER A 173 -9.43 5.28 1.27
C SER A 173 -10.15 4.14 1.96
N LEU A 174 -9.98 3.99 3.29
CA LEU A 174 -10.69 2.99 4.10
C LEU A 174 -12.19 3.26 4.25
N PHE A 175 -12.84 4.01 3.35
CA PHE A 175 -14.20 4.53 3.58
C PHE A 175 -15.27 3.47 3.60
N ASN A 176 -15.16 2.41 2.80
CA ASN A 176 -16.02 1.24 2.94
C ASN A 176 -15.98 0.66 4.37
N ASN A 177 -14.83 0.67 5.04
CA ASN A 177 -14.69 0.23 6.44
C ASN A 177 -15.09 1.30 7.47
N VAL A 178 -14.65 2.55 7.26
CA VAL A 178 -14.95 3.70 8.13
C VAL A 178 -16.45 4.01 8.14
N LEU A 179 -17.13 3.90 7.01
CA LEU A 179 -18.57 4.13 6.93
C LEU A 179 -19.35 3.08 7.70
N ILE A 180 -18.92 1.81 7.69
CA ILE A 180 -19.51 0.76 8.55
C ILE A 180 -19.39 1.16 10.02
N TYR A 181 -18.20 1.61 10.45
CA TYR A 181 -17.98 2.08 11.81
C TYR A 181 -18.85 3.30 12.17
N ILE A 182 -18.93 4.30 11.28
CA ILE A 182 -19.78 5.48 11.46
C ILE A 182 -21.26 5.09 11.54
N TRP A 183 -21.72 4.15 10.70
CA TRP A 183 -23.10 3.67 10.74
C TRP A 183 -23.40 2.90 12.03
N ASN A 184 -22.47 2.10 12.53
CA ASN A 184 -22.59 1.42 13.82
C ASN A 184 -22.68 2.43 14.98
N LEU A 185 -21.80 3.43 15.00
CA LEU A 185 -21.83 4.54 15.96
C LEU A 185 -23.14 5.34 15.87
N ALA A 186 -23.60 5.63 14.66
CA ALA A 186 -24.85 6.35 14.42
C ALA A 186 -26.05 5.52 14.92
N ALA A 187 -26.05 4.21 14.68
CA ALA A 187 -27.08 3.29 15.15
C ALA A 187 -27.13 3.18 16.68
N SER A 188 -25.98 3.33 17.36
CA SER A 188 -25.90 3.42 18.83
C SER A 188 -26.14 4.82 19.38
N SER A 189 -26.35 5.84 18.53
CA SER A 189 -26.57 7.23 18.94
C SER A 189 -28.05 7.57 19.20
N THR A 190 -28.30 8.73 19.80
CA THR A 190 -29.66 9.27 19.98
C THR A 190 -30.37 9.47 18.63
N ARG A 191 -31.71 9.44 18.62
CA ARG A 191 -32.51 9.55 17.38
C ARG A 191 -32.23 10.83 16.58
N ASP A 192 -31.99 11.95 17.26
CA ASP A 192 -31.70 13.22 16.60
C ASP A 192 -30.28 13.26 16.01
N ASN A 193 -29.29 12.69 16.73
CA ASN A 193 -27.93 12.53 16.21
C ASN A 193 -27.91 11.58 15.00
N PHE A 194 -28.65 10.48 15.06
CA PHE A 194 -28.79 9.56 13.93
C PHE A 194 -29.39 10.25 12.69
N ARG A 195 -30.46 11.05 12.87
CA ARG A 195 -31.07 11.83 11.77
C ARG A 195 -30.11 12.86 11.19
N ALA A 196 -29.35 13.57 12.04
CA ALA A 196 -28.38 14.55 11.61
C ALA A 196 -27.22 13.89 10.84
N ILE A 197 -26.65 12.81 11.37
CA ILE A 197 -25.60 12.02 10.70
C ILE A 197 -26.12 11.50 9.36
N LYS A 198 -27.31 10.89 9.33
CA LYS A 198 -27.93 10.39 8.10
C LYS A 198 -28.18 11.50 7.07
N ALA A 199 -28.62 12.68 7.49
CA ALA A 199 -28.83 13.82 6.60
C ALA A 199 -27.51 14.34 6.00
N VAL A 200 -26.45 14.42 6.81
CA VAL A 200 -25.10 14.78 6.35
C VAL A 200 -24.58 13.75 5.36
N LEU A 201 -24.64 12.45 5.70
CA LEU A 201 -24.21 11.36 4.83
C LEU A 201 -24.96 11.38 3.49
N ASN A 202 -26.28 11.51 3.51
CA ASN A 202 -27.10 11.62 2.30
C ASN A 202 -26.75 12.85 1.45
N THR A 203 -26.38 13.98 2.07
CA THR A 203 -25.94 15.19 1.35
C THR A 203 -24.66 14.93 0.54
N PHE A 204 -23.80 14.02 1.00
CA PHE A 204 -22.62 13.55 0.30
C PHE A 204 -22.88 12.31 -0.58
N GLY A 205 -24.14 11.90 -0.76
CA GLY A 205 -24.54 10.75 -1.57
C GLY A 205 -24.30 9.39 -0.91
N LEU A 206 -23.95 9.36 0.39
CA LEU A 206 -23.66 8.15 1.17
C LEU A 206 -24.96 7.49 1.65
N THR A 207 -25.73 6.92 0.71
CA THR A 207 -26.98 6.21 1.00
C THR A 207 -26.72 4.73 1.30
N SER A 208 -27.51 4.10 2.17
CA SER A 208 -27.37 2.67 2.54
C SER A 208 -27.79 1.67 1.45
N THR A 209 -28.07 2.14 0.23
CA THR A 209 -28.53 1.31 -0.90
C THR A 209 -27.45 1.28 -1.96
N GLN A 210 -26.70 0.18 -2.02
CA GLN A 210 -25.71 -0.09 -3.06
C GLN A 210 -26.41 -0.64 -4.31
N ASP A 211 -26.18 0.02 -5.44
CA ASP A 211 -26.62 -0.45 -6.77
C ASP A 211 -25.37 -0.49 -7.64
N THR A 212 -25.10 -1.65 -8.23
CA THR A 212 -23.80 -2.07 -8.77
C THR A 212 -23.42 -1.42 -10.10
N VAL A 213 -24.30 -0.59 -10.68
CA VAL A 213 -24.12 -0.07 -12.04
C VAL A 213 -23.86 1.45 -12.10
N ASP A 214 -24.34 2.23 -11.13
CA ASP A 214 -24.21 3.69 -11.15
C ASP A 214 -23.06 4.16 -10.23
N PRO A 215 -21.98 4.75 -10.78
CA PRO A 215 -20.88 5.29 -9.97
C PRO A 215 -21.33 6.35 -8.97
N LYS A 216 -22.46 7.04 -9.22
CA LYS A 216 -23.04 8.00 -8.26
C LYS A 216 -23.55 7.35 -6.97
N LYS A 217 -23.69 6.02 -6.94
CA LYS A 217 -24.15 5.23 -5.79
C LYS A 217 -23.00 4.52 -5.06
N HIS A 218 -21.75 4.79 -5.46
CA HIS A 218 -20.52 4.26 -4.87
C HIS A 218 -19.55 5.36 -4.40
N PRO A 219 -20.01 6.33 -3.57
CA PRO A 219 -19.15 7.39 -3.05
C PRO A 219 -18.06 6.89 -2.09
N ASP A 220 -18.14 5.65 -1.64
CA ASP A 220 -17.21 4.94 -0.75
C ASP A 220 -15.92 4.49 -1.45
N TYR A 221 -15.89 4.48 -2.79
CA TYR A 221 -14.72 4.11 -3.60
C TYR A 221 -14.02 5.36 -4.16
N ALA A 222 -12.72 5.24 -4.40
CA ALA A 222 -11.99 6.19 -5.22
C ALA A 222 -12.28 5.90 -6.70
N LEU A 223 -13.02 6.79 -7.34
CA LEU A 223 -13.53 6.55 -8.69
C LEU A 223 -12.61 7.13 -9.76
N TYR A 224 -12.04 6.25 -10.57
CA TYR A 224 -11.24 6.61 -11.74
C TYR A 224 -12.09 6.40 -12.99
N SER A 225 -12.56 7.50 -13.55
CA SER A 225 -13.47 7.50 -14.69
C SER A 225 -13.07 8.63 -15.63
N PRO A 226 -12.81 8.36 -16.91
CA PRO A 226 -12.95 7.06 -17.58
C PRO A 226 -11.88 6.04 -17.15
N ASN A 227 -12.19 4.74 -17.27
CA ASN A 227 -11.20 3.67 -17.17
C ASN A 227 -10.20 3.75 -18.35
N PRO A 228 -8.89 3.98 -18.11
CA PRO A 228 -7.89 4.06 -19.17
C PRO A 228 -7.61 2.70 -19.86
N PHE A 229 -8.07 1.59 -19.29
CA PHE A 229 -7.89 0.22 -19.79
C PHE A 229 -9.15 -0.34 -20.44
N PHE A 230 -10.15 0.51 -20.72
CA PHE A 230 -11.40 0.05 -21.32
C PHE A 230 -11.14 -0.66 -22.66
N ARG A 231 -11.59 -1.92 -22.76
CA ARG A 231 -11.37 -2.81 -23.92
C ARG A 231 -9.90 -3.10 -24.25
N TYR A 232 -8.98 -2.89 -23.31
CA TYR A 232 -7.56 -3.19 -23.50
C TYR A 232 -7.17 -4.49 -22.78
N GLY A 233 -6.31 -5.28 -23.42
CA GLY A 233 -5.82 -6.56 -22.88
C GLY A 233 -6.76 -7.74 -23.11
N ASP A 234 -6.58 -8.81 -22.34
CA ASP A 234 -7.39 -10.02 -22.46
C ASP A 234 -8.77 -9.87 -21.79
N ALA A 235 -9.83 -10.01 -22.59
CA ALA A 235 -11.21 -9.89 -22.15
C ALA A 235 -11.65 -10.90 -21.07
N LYS A 236 -10.97 -12.04 -20.96
CA LYS A 236 -11.27 -13.10 -19.99
C LYS A 236 -10.47 -12.96 -18.70
N LEU A 237 -9.27 -12.40 -18.78
CA LEU A 237 -8.35 -12.29 -17.64
C LEU A 237 -8.42 -10.94 -16.94
N SER A 238 -8.73 -9.87 -17.69
CA SER A 238 -8.77 -8.51 -17.14
C SER A 238 -10.13 -8.23 -16.49
N PRO A 239 -10.20 -8.03 -15.16
CA PRO A 239 -11.45 -7.69 -14.48
C PRO A 239 -12.02 -6.34 -14.94
N VAL A 240 -11.16 -5.47 -15.48
CA VAL A 240 -11.52 -4.11 -15.88
C VAL A 240 -11.86 -3.97 -17.37
N TYR A 241 -11.77 -5.04 -18.16
CA TYR A 241 -11.92 -4.99 -19.62
C TYR A 241 -13.27 -4.40 -20.07
N ASN A 242 -14.36 -4.81 -19.42
CA ASN A 242 -15.72 -4.35 -19.73
C ASN A 242 -16.16 -3.15 -18.87
N SER A 243 -15.38 -2.77 -17.86
CA SER A 243 -15.75 -1.71 -16.92
C SER A 243 -15.38 -0.34 -17.46
N LYS A 244 -16.32 0.61 -17.42
CA LYS A 244 -16.07 2.00 -17.84
C LYS A 244 -15.37 2.82 -16.75
N HIS A 245 -15.24 2.26 -15.56
CA HIS A 245 -14.74 2.92 -14.36
C HIS A 245 -13.78 1.96 -13.64
N LEU A 246 -12.85 2.50 -12.87
CA LEU A 246 -12.12 1.71 -11.88
C LEU A 246 -12.59 2.14 -10.50
N PHE A 247 -12.94 1.15 -9.69
CA PHE A 247 -13.32 1.30 -8.29
C PHE A 247 -12.11 0.95 -7.44
N MET A 248 -11.40 1.97 -6.99
CA MET A 248 -10.14 1.81 -6.26
C MET A 248 -10.38 2.00 -4.76
N VAL A 249 -9.69 1.21 -3.94
CA VAL A 249 -9.75 1.27 -2.47
C VAL A 249 -8.34 1.31 -1.87
N ASP A 250 -8.25 1.46 -0.55
CA ASP A 250 -6.98 1.41 0.18
C ASP A 250 -6.14 0.17 -0.20
N GLY A 251 -4.82 0.35 -0.34
CA GLY A 251 -3.90 -0.73 -0.72
C GLY A 251 -3.78 -1.85 0.31
N GLY A 252 -4.15 -1.62 1.57
CA GLY A 252 -4.17 -2.64 2.63
C GLY A 252 -5.48 -3.41 2.76
N GLU A 253 -6.50 -3.11 1.95
CA GLU A 253 -7.84 -3.73 2.05
C GLU A 253 -7.87 -5.24 1.77
N ASP A 254 -6.85 -5.76 1.09
CA ASP A 254 -6.68 -7.17 0.79
C ASP A 254 -5.88 -7.92 1.87
N GLY A 255 -5.55 -7.25 2.98
CA GLY A 255 -4.73 -7.80 4.05
C GLY A 255 -3.23 -7.78 3.75
N GLN A 256 -2.78 -6.97 2.78
CA GLN A 256 -1.36 -6.76 2.44
C GLN A 256 -0.97 -5.28 2.65
N ASN A 257 -0.97 -4.81 3.90
CA ASN A 257 -0.66 -3.41 4.23
C ASN A 257 0.78 -2.97 3.88
N ILE A 258 1.70 -3.91 3.63
CA ILE A 258 3.07 -3.62 3.22
C ILE A 258 3.19 -3.85 1.71
N PRO A 259 3.55 -2.83 0.91
CA PRO A 259 3.48 -2.90 -0.56
C PRO A 259 4.68 -3.65 -1.15
N TYR A 260 4.73 -4.98 -0.99
CA TYR A 260 5.86 -5.79 -1.50
C TYR A 260 5.82 -6.01 -3.01
N GLN A 261 4.65 -6.25 -3.60
CA GLN A 261 4.51 -6.62 -5.02
C GLN A 261 5.28 -5.71 -5.98
N PRO A 262 5.24 -4.36 -5.84
CA PRO A 262 5.99 -3.50 -6.73
C PRO A 262 7.51 -3.76 -6.71
N PHE A 263 8.08 -4.24 -5.60
CA PHE A 263 9.52 -4.48 -5.46
C PHE A 263 9.94 -5.91 -5.79
N LEU A 264 8.99 -6.79 -6.13
CA LEU A 264 9.26 -8.17 -6.54
C LEU A 264 9.38 -8.32 -8.06
N GLN A 265 9.20 -7.23 -8.81
CA GLN A 265 9.24 -7.23 -10.26
C GLN A 265 10.67 -7.38 -10.78
N PRO A 266 10.96 -8.38 -11.64
CA PRO A 266 12.31 -8.60 -12.18
C PRO A 266 12.90 -7.36 -12.86
N ASP A 267 12.07 -6.58 -13.55
CA ASP A 267 12.49 -5.36 -14.25
C ASP A 267 13.03 -4.26 -13.33
N ARG A 268 12.72 -4.32 -12.02
CA ARG A 268 13.24 -3.37 -11.03
C ARG A 268 14.54 -3.81 -10.36
N GLN A 269 14.93 -5.07 -10.53
CA GLN A 269 16.21 -5.62 -10.04
C GLN A 269 16.51 -5.29 -8.57
N VAL A 270 15.49 -5.34 -7.71
CA VAL A 270 15.63 -5.06 -6.27
C VAL A 270 16.33 -6.24 -5.60
N ASP A 271 17.38 -5.95 -4.82
CA ASP A 271 18.13 -6.96 -4.06
C ASP A 271 17.68 -7.10 -2.62
N VAL A 272 17.32 -5.99 -1.99
CA VAL A 272 16.89 -5.92 -0.58
C VAL A 272 15.71 -4.99 -0.44
N ILE A 273 14.67 -5.44 0.25
CA ILE A 273 13.53 -4.64 0.66
C ILE A 273 13.67 -4.38 2.16
N LEU A 274 13.73 -3.12 2.57
CA LEU A 274 13.68 -2.70 3.97
C LEU A 274 12.26 -2.22 4.26
N SER A 275 11.47 -3.07 4.91
CA SER A 275 10.05 -2.85 5.14
C SER A 275 9.77 -2.42 6.57
N VAL A 276 8.95 -1.38 6.74
CA VAL A 276 8.45 -0.94 8.03
C VAL A 276 7.05 -1.51 8.20
N ASP A 277 6.85 -2.22 9.30
CA ASP A 277 5.58 -2.84 9.62
C ASP A 277 4.95 -2.14 10.82
N SER A 278 3.87 -1.39 10.57
CA SER A 278 3.14 -0.63 11.59
C SER A 278 1.69 -1.11 11.69
N THR A 279 1.46 -2.39 11.43
CA THR A 279 0.12 -2.98 11.46
C THR A 279 -0.42 -3.08 12.88
N SER A 280 -1.75 -3.07 12.97
CA SER A 280 -2.49 -3.12 14.22
C SER A 280 -3.09 -4.52 14.37
N ASP A 281 -2.24 -5.56 14.45
CA ASP A 281 -2.71 -6.95 14.42
C ASP A 281 -3.25 -7.39 15.79
N THR A 282 -2.37 -7.64 16.75
CA THR A 282 -2.74 -8.10 18.11
C THR A 282 -2.44 -6.99 19.11
N GLU A 283 -3.46 -6.49 19.80
CA GLU A 283 -3.31 -5.37 20.77
C GLU A 283 -2.66 -4.12 20.16
N GLY A 284 -2.83 -3.93 18.85
CA GLY A 284 -2.24 -2.83 18.11
C GLY A 284 -0.77 -3.02 17.71
N TRP A 285 -0.21 -4.22 17.90
CA TRP A 285 1.15 -4.58 17.50
C TRP A 285 1.17 -5.54 16.31
N PRO A 286 2.20 -5.47 15.45
CA PRO A 286 2.41 -6.46 14.41
C PRO A 286 2.72 -7.85 14.97
N ASN A 287 2.15 -8.88 14.34
CA ASN A 287 2.38 -10.28 14.72
C ASN A 287 2.87 -11.17 13.56
N GLY A 288 3.09 -10.60 12.38
CA GLY A 288 3.52 -11.31 11.17
C GLY A 288 2.40 -11.68 10.19
N THR A 289 1.12 -11.44 10.52
CA THR A 289 -0.02 -11.78 9.66
C THR A 289 0.09 -11.17 8.26
N ILE A 290 0.47 -9.89 8.16
CA ILE A 290 0.52 -9.17 6.87
C ILE A 290 1.63 -9.68 5.95
N VAL A 291 2.80 -10.01 6.51
CA VAL A 291 3.90 -10.57 5.72
C VAL A 291 3.62 -12.03 5.33
N GLU A 292 2.92 -12.80 6.18
CA GLU A 292 2.42 -14.14 5.83
C GLU A 292 1.40 -14.07 4.69
N ASN A 293 0.47 -13.12 4.70
CA ASN A 293 -0.50 -12.94 3.61
C ASN A 293 0.19 -12.74 2.25
N THR A 294 1.29 -11.99 2.21
CA THR A 294 2.10 -11.83 1.00
C THR A 294 2.77 -13.15 0.60
N TYR A 295 3.33 -13.90 1.57
CA TYR A 295 3.88 -15.22 1.30
C TYR A 295 2.82 -16.17 0.69
N LEU A 296 1.62 -16.21 1.27
CA LEU A 296 0.51 -17.04 0.78
C LEU A 296 0.11 -16.66 -0.65
N ARG A 297 0.08 -15.36 -0.98
CA ARG A 297 -0.16 -14.88 -2.35
C ARG A 297 0.85 -15.50 -3.34
N TYR A 298 2.15 -15.33 -3.10
CA TYR A 298 3.18 -15.85 -4.02
C TYR A 298 3.32 -17.37 -3.96
N ASN A 299 2.78 -18.00 -2.93
CA ASN A 299 2.71 -19.45 -2.82
C ASN A 299 1.56 -20.06 -3.64
N ASP A 300 0.55 -19.27 -4.00
CA ASP A 300 -0.57 -19.72 -4.83
C ASP A 300 -0.17 -19.95 -6.29
N SER A 301 -0.66 -21.03 -6.88
CA SER A 301 -0.32 -21.49 -8.25
C SER A 301 -0.46 -20.43 -9.35
N GLY A 302 -1.30 -19.40 -9.18
CA GLY A 302 -1.51 -18.35 -10.17
C GLY A 302 -0.37 -17.32 -10.30
N HIS A 303 0.62 -17.33 -9.40
CA HIS A 303 1.66 -16.28 -9.33
C HIS A 303 2.99 -16.66 -10.00
N THR A 304 3.69 -15.63 -10.46
CA THR A 304 4.98 -15.72 -11.16
C THR A 304 6.06 -16.37 -10.32
N THR A 305 6.92 -17.16 -10.99
CA THR A 305 8.12 -17.78 -10.42
C THR A 305 9.37 -17.31 -11.17
N THR A 306 10.55 -17.55 -10.60
CA THR A 306 11.83 -17.34 -11.29
C THR A 306 12.65 -18.63 -11.34
N THR A 307 13.23 -18.91 -12.51
CA THR A 307 14.14 -20.05 -12.73
C THR A 307 15.57 -19.68 -12.35
N ILE A 308 16.13 -20.34 -11.34
CA ILE A 308 17.49 -20.07 -10.84
C ILE A 308 18.26 -21.36 -10.51
N THR A 309 19.60 -21.28 -10.44
CA THR A 309 20.45 -22.37 -9.93
C THR A 309 20.63 -22.32 -8.40
N VAL A 310 20.18 -23.33 -7.66
CA VAL A 310 20.40 -23.46 -6.21
C VAL A 310 21.19 -24.73 -5.96
N ASN A 311 22.37 -24.61 -5.34
CA ASN A 311 23.28 -25.75 -5.08
C ASN A 311 23.56 -26.59 -6.34
N GLY A 312 23.84 -25.92 -7.46
CA GLY A 312 24.13 -26.56 -8.75
C GLY A 312 22.92 -27.12 -9.50
N MET A 313 21.71 -27.04 -8.93
CA MET A 313 20.48 -27.54 -9.57
C MET A 313 19.59 -26.40 -10.05
N ILE A 314 19.08 -26.51 -11.28
CA ILE A 314 18.09 -25.56 -11.82
C ILE A 314 16.74 -25.81 -11.13
N LYS A 315 16.17 -24.76 -10.53
CA LYS A 315 14.89 -24.78 -9.82
C LYS A 315 14.03 -23.59 -10.22
N ASN A 316 12.72 -23.80 -10.29
CA ASN A 316 11.74 -22.72 -10.30
C ASN A 316 11.34 -22.42 -8.86
N ILE A 317 11.52 -21.18 -8.42
CA ILE A 317 11.19 -20.76 -7.06
C ILE A 317 10.21 -19.60 -7.07
N ASN A 318 9.46 -19.45 -5.98
CA ASN A 318 8.61 -18.29 -5.75
C ASN A 318 9.45 -17.00 -5.61
N LEU A 319 8.79 -15.84 -5.77
CA LEU A 319 9.42 -14.53 -5.66
C LEU A 319 9.49 -13.99 -4.22
N PHE A 320 8.69 -14.56 -3.30
CA PHE A 320 8.67 -14.16 -1.89
C PHE A 320 9.22 -15.29 -1.01
N PRO A 321 10.04 -14.99 0.02
CA PRO A 321 10.65 -16.01 0.86
C PRO A 321 9.61 -16.69 1.77
N GLU A 322 9.99 -17.84 2.32
CA GLU A 322 9.23 -18.50 3.38
C GLU A 322 9.13 -17.61 4.63
N ILE A 323 7.93 -17.53 5.18
CA ILE A 323 7.57 -16.73 6.35
C ILE A 323 6.92 -17.67 7.39
N PRO A 324 7.29 -17.59 8.67
CA PRO A 324 6.65 -18.40 9.71
C PRO A 324 5.20 -17.98 9.93
N THR A 325 4.42 -18.91 10.47
CA THR A 325 3.06 -18.59 10.95
C THR A 325 3.10 -17.50 12.04
N PRO A 326 2.04 -16.69 12.23
CA PRO A 326 2.04 -15.61 13.21
C PRO A 326 2.33 -16.08 14.64
N SER A 327 1.89 -17.28 15.00
CA SER A 327 2.18 -17.87 16.31
C SER A 327 3.67 -18.13 16.51
N GLU A 328 4.34 -18.71 15.50
CA GLU A 328 5.79 -18.92 15.51
C GLU A 328 6.56 -17.59 15.44
N PHE A 329 6.10 -16.66 14.60
CA PHE A 329 6.68 -15.33 14.43
C PHE A 329 6.80 -14.59 15.77
N VAL A 330 5.72 -14.60 16.56
CA VAL A 330 5.70 -14.00 17.91
C VAL A 330 6.50 -14.83 18.92
N ALA A 331 6.39 -16.17 18.89
CA ALA A 331 7.11 -17.04 19.81
C ALA A 331 8.64 -16.89 19.71
N LEU A 332 9.15 -16.67 18.48
CA LEU A 332 10.56 -16.44 18.21
C LEU A 332 10.99 -14.97 18.39
N GLY A 333 10.06 -14.09 18.78
CA GLY A 333 10.30 -12.67 19.00
C GLY A 333 10.74 -11.92 17.74
N LEU A 334 10.29 -12.36 16.56
CA LEU A 334 10.64 -11.73 15.28
C LEU A 334 9.99 -10.34 15.14
N ASN A 335 8.85 -10.10 15.81
CA ASN A 335 8.19 -8.80 15.86
C ASN A 335 8.84 -7.80 16.82
N LYS A 336 9.92 -8.18 17.52
CA LYS A 336 10.58 -7.35 18.54
C LYS A 336 11.98 -6.89 18.13
N ARG A 337 12.45 -7.28 16.95
CA ARG A 337 13.79 -6.94 16.45
C ARG A 337 13.79 -6.85 14.92
N PRO A 338 14.76 -6.15 14.32
CA PRO A 338 15.03 -6.28 12.89
C PRO A 338 15.32 -7.74 12.53
N VAL A 339 14.64 -8.24 11.50
CA VAL A 339 14.77 -9.62 11.00
C VAL A 339 14.76 -9.63 9.48
N PHE A 340 15.50 -10.55 8.86
CA PHE A 340 15.61 -10.68 7.42
C PHE A 340 15.18 -12.08 6.96
N PHE A 341 14.40 -12.12 5.88
CA PHE A 341 13.88 -13.33 5.26
C PHE A 341 14.47 -13.49 3.86
N GLY A 342 14.68 -14.74 3.44
CA GLY A 342 15.21 -15.04 2.11
C GLY A 342 16.69 -14.76 1.94
N CYS A 343 17.48 -14.61 3.01
CA CYS A 343 18.94 -14.45 2.91
C CYS A 343 19.59 -15.57 2.08
N HIS A 344 19.08 -16.79 2.23
CA HIS A 344 19.47 -17.99 1.49
C HIS A 344 18.42 -18.33 0.43
N LEU A 345 18.86 -18.63 -0.79
CA LEU A 345 17.97 -18.90 -1.94
C LEU A 345 17.18 -20.21 -1.77
N GLU A 346 17.65 -21.11 -0.90
CA GLU A 346 16.99 -22.34 -0.49
C GLU A 346 15.68 -22.10 0.26
N LYS A 347 15.51 -20.91 0.85
CA LYS A 347 14.33 -20.53 1.64
C LYS A 347 13.20 -19.97 0.78
N TYR A 348 13.35 -19.99 -0.54
CA TYR A 348 12.26 -19.75 -1.46
C TYR A 348 11.68 -21.09 -1.90
N ARG A 349 10.38 -21.24 -1.73
CA ARG A 349 9.70 -22.49 -2.06
C ARG A 349 9.86 -22.83 -3.54
N GLN A 350 10.27 -24.06 -3.81
CA GLN A 350 10.34 -24.62 -5.15
C GLN A 350 8.94 -24.96 -5.66
N ARG A 351 8.65 -24.59 -6.92
CA ARG A 351 7.48 -25.09 -7.65
C ARG A 351 7.86 -26.22 -8.56
N TYR A 352 7.12 -27.31 -8.43
CA TYR A 352 7.18 -28.48 -9.29
C TYR A 352 6.08 -28.40 -10.34
N ASP A 353 5.90 -27.25 -10.99
CA ASP A 353 5.07 -27.22 -12.19
C ASP A 353 5.75 -28.06 -13.28
N SER A 354 4.93 -28.64 -14.15
CA SER A 354 5.40 -29.41 -15.31
C SER A 354 6.23 -28.48 -16.21
N LEU A 355 7.54 -28.47 -15.95
CA LEU A 355 8.52 -27.57 -16.53
C LEU A 355 8.28 -27.35 -18.03
N PRO A 356 8.04 -26.12 -18.51
CA PRO A 356 8.55 -25.78 -19.82
C PRO A 356 10.05 -26.06 -19.75
N LYS A 357 10.63 -26.73 -20.75
CA LYS A 357 12.07 -27.00 -20.91
C LYS A 357 12.88 -25.70 -21.12
N SER A 358 12.55 -24.63 -20.42
CA SER A 358 13.36 -23.44 -20.32
C SER A 358 14.67 -23.83 -19.65
N ARG A 359 15.70 -24.02 -20.48
CA ARG A 359 17.11 -24.10 -20.05
C ARG A 359 17.64 -22.75 -19.57
N TYR A 360 16.81 -21.71 -19.54
CA TYR A 360 17.24 -20.36 -19.26
C TYR A 360 17.19 -20.07 -17.75
N VAL A 361 18.38 -19.90 -17.18
CA VAL A 361 18.57 -19.47 -15.79
C VAL A 361 18.50 -17.95 -15.76
N ASN A 362 17.60 -17.39 -14.96
CA ASN A 362 17.49 -15.94 -14.80
C ASN A 362 18.69 -15.38 -14.02
N SER A 363 19.08 -14.17 -14.40
CA SER A 363 20.04 -13.36 -13.65
C SER A 363 19.41 -12.67 -12.43
N PHE A 364 18.10 -12.40 -12.52
CA PHE A 364 17.30 -11.88 -11.43
C PHE A 364 17.20 -12.89 -10.28
N LEU A 365 17.52 -12.43 -9.08
CA LEU A 365 17.34 -13.15 -7.82
C LEU A 365 16.25 -12.45 -7.01
N PRO A 366 15.35 -13.20 -6.35
CA PRO A 366 14.31 -12.59 -5.53
C PRO A 366 14.93 -11.83 -4.34
N PRO A 367 14.34 -10.69 -3.92
CA PRO A 367 14.97 -9.83 -2.92
C PRO A 367 14.93 -10.41 -1.52
N ILE A 368 15.93 -10.07 -0.71
CA ILE A 368 15.94 -10.31 0.74
C ILE A 368 14.94 -9.33 1.37
N VAL A 369 14.04 -9.83 2.23
CA VAL A 369 13.02 -9.03 2.89
C VAL A 369 13.45 -8.74 4.32
N GLY A 370 13.93 -7.53 4.58
CA GLY A 370 14.14 -7.01 5.93
C GLY A 370 12.87 -6.42 6.51
N LEU A 371 12.49 -6.82 7.71
CA LEU A 371 11.27 -6.43 8.38
C LEU A 371 11.58 -5.70 9.69
N PHE A 372 10.99 -4.52 9.84
CA PHE A 372 11.12 -3.62 10.98
C PHE A 372 9.75 -3.40 11.59
N SER A 373 9.34 -4.33 12.45
CA SER A 373 8.03 -4.29 13.10
C SER A 373 7.98 -3.25 14.21
N ASN A 374 6.89 -2.49 14.24
CA ASN A 374 6.57 -1.57 15.31
C ASN A 374 6.55 -2.33 16.63
N SER A 375 7.33 -1.87 17.58
CA SER A 375 7.49 -2.48 18.90
C SER A 375 7.93 -1.42 19.89
N GLU A 376 7.68 -1.65 21.16
CA GLU A 376 8.05 -0.70 22.21
C GLU A 376 9.54 -0.81 22.54
N TYR A 377 10.35 0.10 21.98
CA TYR A 377 11.76 0.28 22.33
C TYR A 377 11.94 1.41 23.34
N SER A 378 11.32 2.57 23.06
CA SER A 378 11.39 3.76 23.91
C SER A 378 10.03 4.43 24.13
N TYR A 379 9.00 4.02 23.38
CA TYR A 379 7.66 4.57 23.49
C TYR A 379 6.61 3.59 22.95
N SER A 380 5.54 3.39 23.72
CA SER A 380 4.38 2.61 23.31
C SER A 380 3.63 3.32 22.18
N SER A 381 3.78 2.84 20.96
CA SER A 381 3.32 3.49 19.72
C SER A 381 2.24 2.68 18.98
N ASN A 382 1.64 1.69 19.63
CA ASN A 382 0.49 0.90 19.15
C ASN A 382 -0.82 1.71 19.19
N THR A 383 -0.83 2.86 18.53
CA THR A 383 -1.98 3.76 18.53
C THR A 383 -3.02 3.30 17.52
N SER A 384 -4.31 3.51 17.84
CA SER A 384 -5.42 3.14 16.94
C SER A 384 -5.32 3.83 15.57
N THR A 385 -5.62 3.10 14.50
CA THR A 385 -5.77 3.63 13.13
C THR A 385 -6.75 4.80 13.03
N PHE A 386 -7.75 4.89 13.92
CA PHE A 386 -8.73 5.97 13.91
C PHE A 386 -8.27 7.23 14.67
N ARG A 387 -7.10 7.18 15.33
CA ARG A 387 -6.51 8.35 15.97
C ARG A 387 -5.81 9.22 14.93
N VAL A 388 -6.34 10.43 14.72
CA VAL A 388 -5.85 11.37 13.68
C VAL A 388 -5.25 12.66 14.26
N SER A 389 -5.09 12.72 15.59
CA SER A 389 -4.51 13.88 16.29
C SER A 389 -3.51 13.41 17.33
N TYR A 390 -2.35 14.06 17.30
CA TYR A 390 -1.20 13.83 18.17
C TYR A 390 -0.62 15.18 18.54
N ASP A 391 -0.12 15.31 19.77
CA ASP A 391 0.69 16.47 20.13
C ASP A 391 2.16 16.30 19.68
N ASP A 392 2.93 17.40 19.74
CA ASP A 392 4.32 17.41 19.27
C ASP A 392 5.23 16.48 20.10
N ALA A 393 4.92 16.27 21.38
CA ALA A 393 5.71 15.42 22.26
C ALA A 393 5.46 13.93 21.97
N GLU A 394 4.20 13.54 21.75
CA GLU A 394 3.82 12.21 21.29
C GLU A 394 4.47 11.89 19.94
N MET A 395 4.34 12.79 18.95
CA MET A 395 4.97 12.60 17.64
C MET A 395 6.48 12.43 17.75
N SER A 396 7.16 13.26 18.55
CA SER A 396 8.60 13.17 18.75
C SER A 396 9.02 11.83 19.37
N LYS A 397 8.26 11.33 20.35
CA LYS A 397 8.52 10.03 20.99
C LYS A 397 8.26 8.86 20.04
N MET A 398 7.21 8.93 19.21
CA MET A 398 6.93 7.91 18.19
C MET A 398 8.05 7.85 17.15
N ILE A 399 8.53 9.01 16.66
CA ILE A 399 9.66 9.08 15.72
C ILE A 399 10.94 8.52 16.36
N GLN A 400 11.21 8.86 17.64
CA GLN A 400 12.36 8.33 18.37
C GLN A 400 12.27 6.80 18.54
N ASN A 401 11.07 6.26 18.78
CA ASN A 401 10.85 4.82 18.84
C ASN A 401 11.13 4.16 17.49
N ALA A 402 10.64 4.72 16.39
CA ALA A 402 10.93 4.24 15.04
C ALA A 402 12.43 4.26 14.72
N TYR A 403 13.15 5.33 15.12
CA TYR A 403 14.61 5.38 15.03
C TYR A 403 15.27 4.24 15.81
N ASN A 404 14.82 4.00 17.04
CA ASN A 404 15.35 2.94 17.88
C ASN A 404 15.09 1.54 17.29
N ILE A 405 13.93 1.29 16.70
CA ILE A 405 13.66 0.03 15.98
C ILE A 405 14.63 -0.14 14.81
N ALA A 406 14.71 0.87 13.92
CA ALA A 406 15.51 0.81 12.70
C ALA A 406 17.02 0.65 12.96
N THR A 407 17.51 1.25 14.05
CA THR A 407 18.95 1.26 14.42
C THR A 407 19.32 0.21 15.48
N TYR A 408 18.36 -0.63 15.88
CA TYR A 408 18.50 -1.59 16.96
C TYR A 408 19.02 -0.93 18.26
N ALA A 409 18.26 0.08 18.68
CA ALA A 409 18.51 1.03 19.77
C ALA A 409 19.83 1.78 19.61
N ASN A 410 20.03 2.48 18.48
CA ASN A 410 21.27 3.20 18.19
C ASN A 410 22.51 2.29 18.29
N SER A 411 22.38 1.03 17.85
CA SER A 411 23.42 0.00 17.94
C SER A 411 23.91 -0.28 19.38
N THR A 412 23.10 0.03 20.40
CA THR A 412 23.44 -0.27 21.80
C THR A 412 23.12 -1.71 22.18
N ILE A 413 22.09 -2.31 21.55
CA ILE A 413 21.79 -3.75 21.73
C ILE A 413 22.82 -4.60 20.98
N ASP A 414 23.21 -4.17 19.77
CA ASP A 414 24.30 -4.78 19.02
C ASP A 414 25.14 -3.70 18.31
N ARG A 415 26.41 -3.60 18.70
CA ARG A 415 27.38 -2.66 18.10
C ARG A 415 27.77 -3.03 16.68
N ASP A 416 27.60 -4.29 16.31
CA ASP A 416 27.92 -4.79 14.98
C ASP A 416 26.77 -4.66 13.99
N TYR A 417 25.59 -4.24 14.46
CA TYR A 417 24.38 -4.11 13.64
C TYR A 417 24.57 -3.30 12.35
N PRO A 418 25.22 -2.12 12.33
CA PRO A 418 25.44 -1.38 11.08
C PRO A 418 26.30 -2.15 10.08
N ARG A 419 27.30 -2.91 10.57
CA ARG A 419 28.15 -3.76 9.73
C ARG A 419 27.37 -4.96 9.20
N CYS A 420 26.49 -5.54 10.02
CA CYS A 420 25.60 -6.62 9.59
C CYS A 420 24.58 -6.19 8.53
N ILE A 421 24.02 -4.98 8.63
CA ILE A 421 23.21 -4.40 7.55
C ILE A 421 24.04 -4.30 6.26
N GLY A 422 25.30 -3.83 6.34
CA GLY A 422 26.21 -3.83 5.20
C GLY A 422 26.40 -5.21 4.56
N CYS A 423 26.61 -6.24 5.37
CA CYS A 423 26.72 -7.62 4.91
C CYS A 423 25.45 -8.12 4.20
N ILE A 424 24.26 -7.73 4.68
CA ILE A 424 22.99 -8.13 4.06
C ILE A 424 22.79 -7.42 2.72
N LEU A 425 23.10 -6.12 2.65
CA LEU A 425 22.96 -5.33 1.42
C LEU A 425 23.80 -5.85 0.24
N ILE A 426 24.97 -6.45 0.53
CA ILE A 426 25.84 -7.04 -0.50
C ILE A 426 25.57 -8.53 -0.76
N LYS A 427 24.71 -9.19 0.03
CA LYS A 427 24.52 -10.65 -0.01
C LYS A 427 24.11 -11.15 -1.40
N ARG A 428 23.19 -10.47 -2.08
CA ARG A 428 22.74 -10.87 -3.41
C ARG A 428 23.82 -10.80 -4.48
N GLU A 429 24.78 -9.89 -4.34
CA GLU A 429 25.93 -9.85 -5.25
C GLU A 429 26.85 -11.07 -5.06
N PHE A 430 27.02 -11.54 -3.83
CA PHE A 430 27.73 -12.80 -3.57
C PHE A 430 26.96 -14.02 -4.08
N ASP A 431 25.62 -14.04 -3.97
CA ASP A 431 24.80 -15.10 -4.57
C ASP A 431 24.96 -15.13 -6.10
N ARG A 432 25.02 -13.96 -6.75
CA ARG A 432 25.32 -13.87 -8.20
C ARG A 432 26.73 -14.38 -8.50
N LYS A 433 27.71 -14.11 -7.64
CA LYS A 433 29.10 -14.55 -7.83
C LYS A 433 29.21 -16.08 -7.83
N GLU A 434 28.54 -16.75 -6.91
CA GLU A 434 28.48 -18.23 -6.86
C GLU A 434 27.88 -18.84 -8.14
N ARG A 435 27.16 -18.02 -8.92
CA ARG A 435 26.52 -18.40 -10.18
C ARG A 435 27.26 -17.90 -11.42
N SER A 436 28.45 -17.31 -11.26
CA SER A 436 29.20 -16.67 -12.36
C SER A 436 28.46 -15.52 -13.05
N LEU A 437 27.63 -14.78 -12.31
CA LEU A 437 26.81 -13.65 -12.79
C LEU A 437 27.19 -12.30 -12.17
N SER A 438 28.13 -12.29 -11.22
CA SER A 438 28.56 -11.08 -10.52
C SER A 438 29.45 -10.19 -11.39
N LEU A 439 29.39 -8.88 -11.15
CA LEU A 439 30.30 -7.90 -11.74
C LEU A 439 31.59 -7.73 -10.90
N LEU A 440 31.64 -8.30 -9.69
CA LEU A 440 32.76 -8.22 -8.77
C LEU A 440 33.75 -9.37 -8.99
N ASN A 441 34.89 -9.07 -9.61
CA ASN A 441 36.00 -10.02 -9.74
C ASN A 441 36.93 -9.95 -8.50
N ASN A 442 37.26 -11.12 -7.93
CA ASN A 442 38.21 -11.36 -6.83
C ASN A 442 37.80 -11.00 -5.38
N MET A 443 36.55 -10.58 -5.09
CA MET A 443 36.14 -10.31 -3.70
C MET A 443 35.62 -11.56 -2.98
N THR A 444 36.13 -11.89 -1.78
CA THR A 444 35.59 -12.96 -0.93
C THR A 444 34.66 -12.41 0.13
N LEU A 445 33.57 -13.14 0.44
CA LEU A 445 32.67 -12.74 1.51
C LEU A 445 33.43 -12.80 2.85
N PRO A 446 33.49 -11.70 3.63
CA PRO A 446 34.19 -11.71 4.92
C PRO A 446 33.55 -12.71 5.89
N GLU A 447 34.37 -13.38 6.70
CA GLU A 447 33.89 -14.35 7.71
C GLU A 447 32.85 -13.73 8.66
N PHE A 448 33.07 -12.46 9.02
CA PHE A 448 32.15 -11.64 9.80
C PHE A 448 30.71 -11.64 9.26
N CYS A 449 30.53 -11.64 7.93
CA CYS A 449 29.20 -11.61 7.35
C CYS A 449 28.41 -12.90 7.58
N TYR A 450 29.07 -14.06 7.70
CA TYR A 450 28.39 -15.31 8.05
C TYR A 450 27.78 -15.23 9.46
N ASN A 451 28.48 -14.61 10.42
CA ASN A 451 27.95 -14.38 11.76
C ASN A 451 26.72 -13.45 11.73
N CYS A 452 26.77 -12.41 10.90
CA CYS A 452 25.62 -11.52 10.71
C CYS A 452 24.41 -12.24 10.12
N TYR A 453 24.60 -13.11 9.13
CA TYR A 453 23.50 -13.90 8.56
C TYR A 453 22.90 -14.84 9.61
N SER A 454 23.74 -15.54 10.38
CA SER A 454 23.26 -16.40 11.47
C SER A 454 22.45 -15.65 12.53
N LYS A 455 22.68 -14.35 12.72
CA LYS A 455 22.02 -13.55 13.76
C LYS A 455 20.72 -12.89 13.29
N TYR A 456 20.72 -12.37 12.06
CA TYR A 456 19.64 -11.51 11.56
C TYR A 456 18.76 -12.17 10.51
N CYS A 457 19.23 -13.22 9.85
CA CYS A 457 18.40 -14.01 8.97
C CYS A 457 17.57 -14.97 9.82
N TYR A 458 16.25 -15.01 9.58
CA TYR A 458 15.33 -15.92 10.25
C TYR A 458 15.69 -17.40 10.01
N ASN A 459 16.50 -17.67 8.99
CA ASN A 459 16.64 -18.98 8.39
C ASN A 459 17.93 -19.12 7.63
#